data_AF-A0A817KMJ7-F1
#
_entry.id   AF-A0A817KMJ7-F1
#
_cell.length_a   1.000
_cell.length_b   1.000
_cell.length_c   1.000
_cell.angle_alpha   90.00
_cell.angle_beta   90.00
_cell.angle_gamma   90.00
#
_symmetry.space_group_name_H-M   'P 1'
#
loop_
_entity.id
_entity.type
_entity.pdbx_description
1 polymer ?
#
loop_
_entity_poly.entity_id
_entity_poly.type
_entity_poly.pdbx_seq_one_letter_code
_entity_poly.pdbx_strand_id
1 'polypeptide(L)'
;MPNNDTASVFNGVNQYFTIDDNDDLEIVRTGILTIEAWFRPDTLQFDYEEGSGYVWWMGKGATNAQSWAARMYSYNNTEGRFNRISGYAFNLSGGLGAGSYFQDNVTIGQWIFYILTINTVNVSTTYPTGYTKISKNAIERDQDSLL
;
A
#
# COMPACT_ATOMS: atom_id res chain seq x y z
N MET A 1 13.71 -2.52 -13.68
CA MET A 1 12.89 -3.63 -13.13
C MET A 1 13.68 -4.94 -13.18
N PRO A 2 13.23 -6.06 -12.56
CA PRO A 2 13.95 -7.36 -12.61
C PRO A 2 14.17 -7.88 -14.03
N ASN A 3 13.31 -7.49 -14.97
CA ASN A 3 13.38 -7.82 -16.39
C ASN A 3 14.16 -6.78 -17.23
N ASN A 4 14.92 -5.88 -16.59
CA ASN A 4 15.66 -4.77 -17.21
C ASN A 4 14.83 -3.63 -17.82
N ASP A 5 13.50 -3.63 -17.67
CA ASP A 5 12.71 -2.47 -18.08
C ASP A 5 13.07 -1.23 -17.26
N THR A 6 12.90 -0.06 -17.87
CA THR A 6 13.10 1.23 -17.21
C THR A 6 12.08 1.40 -16.08
N ALA A 7 12.52 1.97 -14.97
CA ALA A 7 11.66 2.37 -13.87
C ALA A 7 11.99 3.80 -13.45
N SER A 8 11.00 4.54 -12.99
CA SER A 8 11.19 5.87 -12.43
C SER A 8 11.94 5.76 -11.10
N VAL A 9 12.90 6.67 -10.89
CA VAL A 9 13.59 6.83 -9.61
C VAL A 9 13.09 8.13 -8.99
N PHE A 10 12.59 8.03 -7.77
CA PHE A 10 12.11 9.19 -6.99
C PHE A 10 13.16 9.57 -5.94
N ASN A 11 13.36 10.86 -5.75
CA ASN A 11 14.35 11.39 -4.80
C ASN A 11 13.97 11.23 -3.32
N GLY A 12 12.75 10.77 -3.02
CA GLY A 12 12.26 10.63 -1.64
C GLY A 12 11.96 11.94 -0.91
N VAL A 13 11.93 13.07 -1.63
CA VAL A 13 11.74 14.41 -1.04
C VAL A 13 10.49 15.10 -1.59
N ASN A 14 10.41 15.28 -2.91
CA ASN A 14 9.36 16.09 -3.55
C ASN A 14 8.97 15.62 -4.95
N GLN A 15 9.51 14.49 -5.40
CA GLN A 15 9.14 13.88 -6.67
C GLN A 15 8.01 12.89 -6.45
N TYR A 16 6.96 13.05 -7.23
CA TYR A 16 5.83 12.14 -7.30
C TYR A 16 5.28 12.16 -8.73
N PHE A 17 4.53 11.14 -9.07
CA PHE A 17 3.73 11.11 -10.30
C PHE A 17 2.26 11.15 -9.92
N THR A 18 1.47 11.88 -10.70
CA THR A 18 0.02 11.90 -10.59
C THR A 18 -0.58 11.50 -11.92
N ILE A 19 -1.74 10.87 -11.84
CA ILE A 19 -2.63 10.63 -12.97
C ILE A 19 -3.94 11.34 -12.69
N ASP A 20 -4.68 11.64 -13.76
CA ASP A 20 -6.01 12.22 -13.64
C ASP A 20 -6.94 11.27 -12.88
N ASP A 21 -7.87 11.87 -12.15
CA ASP A 21 -8.86 11.12 -11.38
C ASP A 21 -9.72 10.23 -12.29
N ASN A 22 -10.02 9.03 -11.80
CA ASN A 22 -10.83 8.06 -12.54
C ASN A 22 -11.53 7.08 -11.58
N ASP A 23 -12.85 6.90 -11.79
CA ASP A 23 -13.67 5.93 -11.06
C ASP A 23 -13.17 4.49 -11.25
N ASP A 24 -12.41 4.22 -12.32
CA ASP A 24 -11.77 2.92 -12.54
C ASP A 24 -10.81 2.50 -11.42
N LEU A 25 -10.30 3.49 -10.68
CA LEU A 25 -9.38 3.34 -9.56
C LEU A 25 -10.09 3.39 -8.20
N GLU A 26 -11.42 3.38 -8.18
CA GLU A 26 -12.24 3.37 -6.96
C GLU A 26 -12.77 1.98 -6.63
N ILE A 27 -12.70 1.62 -5.35
CA ILE A 27 -13.23 0.34 -4.83
C ILE A 27 -14.74 0.28 -5.06
N VAL A 28 -15.45 1.40 -4.87
CA VAL A 28 -16.92 1.48 -4.92
C VAL A 28 -17.51 1.23 -6.30
N ARG A 29 -16.71 1.31 -7.37
CA ARG A 29 -17.22 1.13 -8.74
C ARG A 29 -17.60 -0.32 -9.03
N THR A 30 -16.76 -1.26 -8.63
CA THR A 30 -16.94 -2.71 -8.89
C THR A 30 -17.03 -3.54 -7.62
N GLY A 31 -16.67 -2.96 -6.47
CA GLY A 31 -16.46 -3.66 -5.21
C GLY A 31 -15.17 -4.48 -5.17
N ILE A 32 -14.35 -4.48 -6.23
CA ILE A 32 -13.09 -5.23 -6.29
C ILE A 32 -12.04 -4.37 -6.98
N LEU A 33 -10.97 -4.07 -6.26
CA LEU A 33 -9.81 -3.35 -6.77
C LEU A 33 -8.54 -4.12 -6.43
N THR A 34 -7.76 -4.46 -7.45
CA THR A 34 -6.41 -5.00 -7.28
C THR A 34 -5.42 -4.00 -7.88
N ILE A 35 -4.44 -3.60 -7.08
CA ILE A 35 -3.34 -2.74 -7.51
C ILE A 35 -2.04 -3.51 -7.29
N GLU A 36 -1.18 -3.47 -8.29
CA GLU A 36 0.13 -4.11 -8.24
C GLU A 36 1.23 -3.15 -8.68
N ALA A 37 2.42 -3.34 -8.13
CA ALA A 37 3.58 -2.57 -8.50
C ALA A 37 4.86 -3.36 -8.27
N TRP A 38 5.83 -3.15 -9.15
CA TRP A 38 7.22 -3.43 -8.84
C TRP A 38 7.85 -2.18 -8.21
N PHE A 39 8.38 -2.31 -7.00
CA PHE A 39 9.12 -1.23 -6.37
C PHE A 39 10.41 -1.75 -5.73
N ARG A 40 11.35 -0.84 -5.47
CA ARG A 40 12.68 -1.15 -4.94
C ARG A 40 13.11 -0.05 -3.97
N PRO A 41 13.09 -0.30 -2.66
CA PRO A 41 13.60 0.66 -1.69
C PRO A 41 15.11 0.86 -1.86
N ASP A 42 15.55 2.10 -2.02
CA ASP A 42 16.96 2.47 -2.05
C ASP A 42 17.48 2.87 -0.65
N THR A 43 16.58 3.09 0.31
CA THR A 43 16.86 3.23 1.76
C THR A 43 15.77 2.53 2.58
N LEU A 44 16.08 2.19 3.82
CA LEU A 44 15.13 1.67 4.82
C LEU A 44 14.79 2.69 5.91
N GLN A 45 15.59 3.74 6.04
CA GLN A 45 15.32 4.87 6.91
C GLN A 45 15.06 6.07 6.02
N PHE A 46 13.85 6.60 6.05
CA PHE A 46 13.48 7.76 5.25
C PHE A 46 13.90 9.04 5.97
N ASP A 47 14.44 10.01 5.24
CA ASP A 47 14.78 11.33 5.78
C ASP A 47 13.54 12.19 6.00
N TYR A 48 12.48 11.90 5.23
CA TYR A 48 11.17 12.55 5.31
C TYR A 48 10.11 11.49 5.55
N GLU A 49 9.30 11.69 6.59
CA GLU A 49 8.32 10.73 7.08
C GLU A 49 7.01 11.43 7.43
N GLU A 50 5.95 10.65 7.42
CA GLU A 50 4.61 11.01 7.84
C GLU A 50 4.27 10.36 9.17
N GLY A 51 3.43 11.04 9.96
CA GLY A 51 2.83 10.50 11.18
C GLY A 51 3.83 9.85 12.13
N SER A 52 3.71 8.54 12.30
CA SER A 52 4.50 7.72 13.23
C SER A 52 5.83 7.23 12.68
N GLY A 53 6.18 7.57 11.43
CA GLY A 53 7.40 7.16 10.77
C GLY A 53 7.14 6.22 9.59
N TYR A 54 6.43 6.72 8.59
CA TYR A 54 6.17 6.00 7.33
C TYR A 54 6.09 6.95 6.14
N VAL A 55 6.14 6.39 4.93
CA VAL A 55 5.85 7.12 3.68
C VAL A 55 4.64 6.50 2.99
N TRP A 56 3.84 7.35 2.36
CA TRP A 56 2.85 6.94 1.37
C TRP A 56 3.54 6.83 0.02
N TRP A 57 3.66 5.62 -0.52
CA TRP A 57 4.42 5.42 -1.78
C TRP A 57 3.51 5.20 -2.99
N MET A 58 2.23 4.91 -2.78
CA MET A 58 1.21 4.75 -3.82
C MET A 58 -0.17 4.90 -3.21
N GLY A 59 -1.14 5.48 -3.92
CA GLY A 59 -2.49 5.65 -3.40
C GLY A 59 -3.40 6.48 -4.30
N LYS A 60 -4.67 6.56 -3.90
CA LYS A 60 -5.66 7.48 -4.46
C LYS A 60 -6.34 8.29 -3.37
N GLY A 61 -6.43 9.58 -3.63
CA GLY A 61 -7.04 10.58 -2.75
C GLY A 61 -6.02 11.56 -2.20
N ALA A 62 -6.47 12.37 -1.25
CA ALA A 62 -5.69 13.41 -0.59
C ALA A 62 -5.71 13.22 0.92
N THR A 63 -4.91 13.98 1.65
CA THR A 63 -4.91 14.01 3.11
C THR A 63 -6.34 14.18 3.65
N ASN A 64 -6.80 13.24 4.47
CA ASN A 64 -8.15 13.16 5.06
C ASN A 64 -9.29 12.81 4.08
N ALA A 65 -8.96 12.41 2.85
CA ALA A 65 -9.92 12.00 1.83
C ALA A 65 -9.31 10.88 0.94
N GLN A 66 -8.60 9.94 1.57
CA GLN A 66 -8.06 8.78 0.88
C GLN A 66 -9.16 7.76 0.57
N SER A 67 -9.07 7.13 -0.59
CA SER A 67 -9.86 5.94 -0.94
C SER A 67 -9.07 4.68 -0.59
N TRP A 68 -7.81 4.62 -1.02
CA TRP A 68 -6.88 3.56 -0.68
C TRP A 68 -5.46 4.08 -0.75
N ALA A 69 -4.55 3.47 0.00
CA ALA A 69 -3.15 3.83 -0.05
C ALA A 69 -2.24 2.73 0.50
N ALA A 70 -1.00 2.72 0.00
CA ALA A 70 0.06 1.84 0.42
C ALA A 70 1.13 2.61 1.21
N ARG A 71 1.58 2.02 2.31
CA ARG A 71 2.64 2.58 3.16
C ARG A 71 3.87 1.70 3.16
N MET A 72 5.01 2.33 3.41
CA MET A 72 6.20 1.67 3.92
C MET A 72 6.65 2.42 5.17
N TYR A 73 6.82 1.71 6.27
CA TYR A 73 7.32 2.29 7.52
C TYR A 73 8.83 2.43 7.45
N SER A 74 9.36 3.52 8.02
CA SER A 74 10.79 3.65 8.24
C SER A 74 11.29 2.54 9.16
N TYR A 75 12.60 2.28 9.10
CA TYR A 75 13.26 1.35 9.99
C TYR A 75 12.98 1.78 11.43
N ASN A 76 13.44 2.95 11.85
CA ASN A 76 13.04 3.52 13.12
C ASN A 76 11.68 4.22 12.95
N ASN A 77 10.69 3.81 13.73
CA ASN A 77 9.37 4.44 13.79
C ASN A 77 8.79 4.26 15.20
N THR A 78 7.79 5.06 15.56
CA THR A 78 7.22 5.06 16.91
C THR A 78 6.27 3.90 17.19
N GLU A 79 5.96 3.08 16.19
CA GLU A 79 5.01 1.95 16.28
C GLU A 79 5.69 0.58 16.30
N GLY A 80 7.03 0.50 16.24
CA GLY A 80 7.76 -0.77 16.18
C GLY A 80 7.50 -1.57 14.89
N ARG A 81 7.06 -0.90 13.81
CA ARG A 81 6.68 -1.51 12.53
C ARG A 81 7.85 -1.47 11.53
N PHE A 82 9.03 -1.89 11.96
CA PHE A 82 10.29 -1.79 11.19
C PHE A 82 10.14 -2.28 9.74
N ASN A 83 10.24 -1.36 8.77
CA ASN A 83 10.10 -1.64 7.32
C ASN A 83 8.86 -2.43 6.89
N ARG A 84 7.80 -2.37 7.70
CA ARG A 84 6.50 -2.93 7.32
C ARG A 84 6.02 -2.26 6.04
N ILE A 85 5.48 -3.06 5.13
CA ILE A 85 4.83 -2.60 3.91
C ILE A 85 3.36 -3.01 4.01
N SER A 86 2.46 -2.06 3.79
CA SER A 86 1.03 -2.26 4.01
C SER A 86 0.18 -1.63 2.92
N GLY A 87 -1.08 -2.04 2.85
CA GLY A 87 -2.11 -1.47 1.99
C GLY A 87 -3.42 -1.35 2.73
N TYR A 88 -4.10 -0.23 2.52
CA TYR A 88 -5.32 0.13 3.25
C TYR A 88 -6.44 0.53 2.29
N ALA A 89 -7.66 0.16 2.65
CA ALA A 89 -8.91 0.72 2.18
C ALA A 89 -9.43 1.73 3.22
N PHE A 90 -9.75 2.94 2.78
CA PHE A 90 -10.28 4.01 3.62
C PHE A 90 -11.74 4.29 3.27
N ASN A 91 -12.52 4.69 4.28
CA ASN A 91 -13.79 5.34 4.02
C ASN A 91 -13.54 6.76 3.53
N LEU A 92 -14.42 7.29 2.68
CA LEU A 92 -14.30 8.68 2.18
C LEU A 92 -14.30 9.73 3.30
N SER A 93 -14.92 9.42 4.44
CA SER A 93 -14.89 10.25 5.64
C SER A 93 -13.56 10.19 6.42
N GLY A 94 -12.61 9.37 5.98
CA GLY A 94 -11.30 9.15 6.59
C GLY A 94 -11.28 8.02 7.63
N GLY A 95 -10.34 8.11 8.57
CA GLY A 95 -10.10 7.11 9.62
C GLY A 95 -8.78 6.36 9.47
N LEU A 96 -8.59 5.29 10.23
CA LEU A 96 -7.36 4.48 10.19
C LEU A 96 -7.26 3.60 8.94
N GLY A 97 -8.40 3.35 8.28
CA GLY A 97 -8.53 2.40 7.18
C GLY A 97 -8.47 0.95 7.66
N ALA A 98 -9.12 0.05 6.93
CA ALA A 98 -8.91 -1.39 7.06
C ALA A 98 -7.72 -1.78 6.17
N GLY A 99 -6.79 -2.59 6.64
CA GLY A 99 -5.62 -2.89 5.85
C GLY A 99 -4.84 -4.10 6.32
N SER A 100 -4.10 -4.66 5.37
CA SER A 100 -3.22 -5.81 5.54
C SER A 100 -1.77 -5.40 5.31
N TYR A 101 -0.85 -6.21 5.82
CA TYR A 101 0.57 -5.87 5.75
C TYR A 101 1.48 -7.09 5.68
N PHE A 102 2.74 -6.86 5.31
CA PHE A 102 3.82 -7.79 5.61
C PHE A 102 4.98 -7.05 6.26
N GLN A 103 5.66 -7.76 7.14
CA GLN A 103 6.88 -7.28 7.81
C GLN A 103 8.02 -8.28 7.57
N ASP A 104 8.10 -8.75 6.33
CA ASP A 104 9.20 -9.54 5.82
C ASP A 104 10.50 -8.73 5.83
N ASN A 105 11.65 -9.40 5.80
CA ASN A 105 12.92 -8.73 5.55
C ASN A 105 12.87 -7.96 4.21
N VAL A 106 13.29 -6.69 4.26
CA VAL A 106 13.43 -5.80 3.11
C VAL A 106 14.92 -5.52 2.93
N THR A 107 15.43 -5.77 1.72
CA THR A 107 16.83 -5.51 1.37
C THR A 107 16.90 -4.35 0.40
N ILE A 108 17.75 -3.37 0.70
CA ILE A 108 18.00 -2.22 -0.18
C ILE A 108 18.41 -2.71 -1.57
N GLY A 109 17.85 -2.10 -2.61
CA GLY A 109 18.16 -2.44 -4.00
C GLY A 109 17.51 -3.75 -4.49
N GLN A 110 16.72 -4.44 -3.67
CA GLN A 110 15.96 -5.62 -4.11
C GLN A 110 14.55 -5.22 -4.57
N TRP A 111 14.20 -5.65 -5.79
CA TRP A 111 12.85 -5.49 -6.31
C TRP A 111 11.83 -6.34 -5.54
N ILE A 112 10.68 -5.74 -5.27
CA ILE A 112 9.53 -6.36 -4.63
C ILE A 112 8.33 -6.22 -5.57
N PHE A 113 7.65 -7.33 -5.86
CA PHE A 113 6.34 -7.30 -6.49
C PHE A 113 5.26 -7.24 -5.42
N TYR A 114 4.66 -6.07 -5.28
CA TYR A 114 3.59 -5.78 -4.34
C TYR A 114 2.24 -5.98 -5.01
N ILE A 115 1.30 -6.60 -4.30
CA ILE A 115 -0.09 -6.69 -4.73
C ILE A 115 -0.98 -6.36 -3.52
N LEU A 116 -1.88 -5.41 -3.68
CA LEU A 116 -2.99 -5.13 -2.78
C LEU A 116 -4.29 -5.50 -3.48
N THR A 117 -5.10 -6.33 -2.85
CA THR A 117 -6.48 -6.59 -3.29
C THR A 117 -7.43 -6.09 -2.21
N ILE A 118 -8.42 -5.32 -2.62
CA ILE A 118 -9.53 -4.86 -1.80
C ILE A 118 -10.79 -5.44 -2.43
N ASN A 119 -11.54 -6.23 -1.67
CA ASN A 119 -12.71 -6.93 -2.18
C ASN A 119 -13.86 -6.80 -1.20
N THR A 120 -14.92 -6.08 -1.57
CA THR A 120 -16.15 -5.88 -0.80
C THR A 120 -17.27 -6.83 -1.20
N VAL A 121 -17.05 -7.67 -2.22
CA VAL A 121 -18.07 -8.56 -2.82
C VAL A 121 -17.92 -9.99 -2.31
N ASN A 122 -16.69 -10.45 -2.14
CA ASN A 122 -16.40 -11.79 -1.65
C ASN A 122 -16.46 -11.81 -0.12
N VAL A 123 -17.65 -12.07 0.38
CA VAL A 123 -17.95 -12.10 1.82
C VAL A 123 -17.99 -13.53 2.37
N SER A 124 -17.70 -13.67 3.66
CA SER A 124 -17.83 -14.92 4.41
C SER A 124 -18.10 -14.63 5.89
N THR A 125 -18.26 -15.68 6.70
CA THR A 125 -18.36 -15.51 8.17
C THR A 125 -17.12 -14.86 8.78
N THR A 126 -15.94 -15.05 8.18
CA THR A 126 -14.68 -14.44 8.62
C THR A 126 -14.49 -13.03 8.06
N TYR A 127 -15.07 -12.75 6.89
CA TYR A 127 -14.93 -11.50 6.15
C TYR A 127 -16.34 -10.95 5.78
N PRO A 128 -17.13 -10.51 6.76
CA PRO A 128 -18.55 -10.22 6.56
C PRO A 128 -18.84 -9.05 5.60
N THR A 129 -17.89 -8.12 5.47
CA THR A 129 -17.95 -6.97 4.55
C THR A 129 -16.87 -7.06 3.46
N GLY A 130 -16.22 -8.22 3.34
CA GLY A 130 -15.09 -8.44 2.44
C GLY A 130 -13.75 -8.26 3.14
N TYR A 131 -12.67 -8.10 2.38
CA TYR A 131 -11.30 -8.09 2.89
C TYR A 131 -10.34 -7.17 2.14
N THR A 132 -9.27 -6.78 2.82
CA THR A 132 -7.98 -6.45 2.21
C THR A 132 -7.11 -7.68 2.19
N LYS A 133 -6.31 -7.86 1.14
CA LYS A 133 -5.30 -8.91 1.05
C LYS A 133 -4.02 -8.34 0.45
N ILE A 134 -2.88 -8.75 0.98
CA ILE A 134 -1.57 -8.31 0.49
C ILE A 134 -0.68 -9.52 0.14
N SER A 135 0.03 -9.39 -0.98
CA SER A 135 1.00 -10.39 -1.44
C SER A 135 2.35 -9.75 -1.73
N LYS A 136 3.42 -10.50 -1.46
CA LYS A 136 4.80 -10.18 -1.84
C LYS A 136 5.30 -11.25 -2.80
N ASN A 137 5.73 -10.83 -3.98
CA ASN A 137 6.24 -11.73 -5.03
C ASN A 137 5.23 -12.82 -5.40
N ALA A 138 3.97 -12.42 -5.59
CA ALA A 138 2.83 -13.28 -5.89
C ALA A 138 2.49 -14.34 -4.81
N ILE A 139 3.07 -14.25 -3.62
CA ILE A 139 2.73 -15.11 -2.48
C ILE A 139 1.98 -14.26 -1.45
N GLU A 140 0.78 -14.70 -1.08
CA GLU A 140 -0.02 -14.09 -0.02
C GLU A 140 0.78 -14.00 1.28
N ARG A 141 0.60 -12.88 1.99
CA ARG A 141 1.24 -12.63 3.28
C ARG A 141 0.23 -12.39 4.38
N ASP A 142 -0.86 -11.71 4.06
CA ASP A 142 -1.85 -11.29 5.04
C ASP A 142 -3.19 -10.98 4.38
N GLN A 143 -4.27 -11.16 5.14
CA GLN A 143 -5.64 -10.88 4.72
C GLN A 143 -6.52 -10.54 5.92
N ASP A 144 -7.07 -9.32 5.93
CA ASP A 144 -7.86 -8.76 7.01
C ASP A 144 -9.26 -8.38 6.56
N SER A 145 -10.23 -8.46 7.46
CA SER A 145 -11.59 -8.02 7.20
C SER A 145 -11.64 -6.52 6.95
N LEU A 146 -12.45 -6.13 5.98
CA LEU A 146 -12.98 -4.77 5.96
C LEU A 146 -13.87 -4.59 7.20
N LEU A 147 -13.93 -3.38 7.74
CA LEU A 147 -14.78 -3.03 8.89
C LEU A 147 -16.06 -2.35 8.42
#